data_AF-A0A8S3J073-F1
#
_entry.id   AF-A0A8S3J073-F1
#
_cell.length_a   1.000
_cell.length_b   1.000
_cell.length_c   1.000
_cell.angle_alpha   90.00
_cell.angle_beta   90.00
_cell.angle_gamma   90.00
#
_symmetry.space_group_name_H-M   'P 1'
#
loop_
_entity.id
_entity.type
_entity.pdbx_description
1 polymer ?
#
loop_
_entity_poly.entity_id
_entity_poly.type
_entity_poly.pdbx_seq_one_letter_code
_entity_poly.pdbx_strand_id
1 'polypeptide(L)'
;MLDQAIASLCNYGVCLESLWPFEMQRVNMTPTMEAYQSAKDHKILDWLRLSINLNEMKSCLAQGYPFTFGAELFDSFGQAIRSGVVPMPSAAELDPSQRWDPSRQMKQHRYS
;
A
#
# COMPACT_ATOMS: atom_id res chain seq x y z
N MET A 1 4.86 7.34 -4.35
CA MET A 1 4.75 5.86 -4.38
C MET A 1 3.39 5.42 -4.92
N LEU A 2 2.25 5.80 -4.31
CA LEU A 2 0.92 5.43 -4.81
C LEU A 2 0.61 5.95 -6.22
N ASP A 3 1.03 7.18 -6.55
CA ASP A 3 0.81 7.76 -7.88
C ASP A 3 1.41 6.92 -9.01
N GLN A 4 2.58 6.31 -8.78
CA GLN A 4 3.23 5.46 -9.77
C GLN A 4 2.47 4.15 -9.99
N ALA A 5 1.88 3.60 -8.93
CA ALA A 5 1.03 2.41 -9.03
C ALA A 5 -0.23 2.73 -9.85
N ILE A 6 -0.91 3.85 -9.58
CA ILE A 6 -2.08 4.28 -10.36
C ILE A 6 -1.70 4.57 -11.82
N ALA A 7 -0.58 5.26 -12.06
CA ALA A 7 -0.10 5.52 -13.42
C ALA A 7 0.20 4.22 -14.18
N SER A 8 0.75 3.19 -13.52
CA SER A 8 0.94 1.87 -14.10
C SER A 8 -0.40 1.24 -14.53
N LEU A 9 -1.43 1.33 -13.68
CA LEU A 9 -2.77 0.82 -13.98
C LEU A 9 -3.46 1.58 -15.13
N CYS A 10 -3.21 2.89 -15.28
CA CYS A 10 -3.68 3.64 -16.45
C CYS A 10 -2.96 3.19 -17.74
N ASN A 11 -1.65 3.02 -17.68
CA ASN A 11 -0.84 2.72 -18.87
C ASN A 11 -1.00 1.26 -19.33
N TYR A 12 -0.95 0.31 -18.40
CA TYR A 12 -0.88 -1.11 -18.67
C TYR A 12 -2.16 -1.87 -18.27
N GLY A 13 -2.89 -1.38 -17.27
CA GLY A 13 -4.03 -2.09 -16.68
C GLY A 13 -3.59 -3.19 -15.71
N VAL A 14 -4.52 -4.09 -15.38
CA VAL A 14 -4.27 -5.24 -14.49
C VAL A 14 -4.85 -6.52 -15.07
N CYS A 15 -4.09 -7.60 -15.04
CA CYS A 15 -4.59 -8.91 -15.49
C CYS A 15 -5.37 -9.61 -14.39
N LEU A 16 -6.08 -10.68 -14.76
CA LEU A 16 -6.68 -11.59 -13.78
C LEU A 16 -5.60 -12.26 -12.94
N GLU A 17 -5.88 -12.46 -11.65
CA GLU A 17 -4.95 -13.11 -10.71
C GLU A 17 -4.66 -14.58 -11.10
N SER A 18 -5.57 -15.23 -11.84
CA SER A 18 -5.35 -16.56 -12.39
C SER A 18 -4.24 -16.62 -13.44
N LEU A 19 -3.95 -15.51 -14.13
CA LEU A 19 -2.89 -15.43 -15.16
C LEU A 19 -1.53 -15.06 -14.55
N TRP A 20 -1.53 -14.24 -13.51
CA TRP A 20 -0.32 -13.82 -12.80
C TRP A 20 -0.57 -13.76 -11.30
N PRO A 21 -0.54 -14.93 -10.61
CA PRO A 21 -0.84 -15.00 -9.19
C PRO A 21 0.23 -14.32 -8.35
N PHE A 22 -0.15 -13.85 -7.16
CA PHE A 22 0.81 -13.29 -6.22
C PHE A 22 1.75 -14.39 -5.70
N GLU A 23 3.00 -14.33 -6.13
CA GLU A 23 4.09 -15.17 -5.65
C GLU A 23 5.28 -14.28 -5.26
N MET A 24 5.75 -14.36 -4.01
CA MET A 24 6.85 -13.51 -3.51
C MET A 24 8.10 -13.56 -4.40
N GLN A 25 8.40 -14.72 -4.99
CA GLN A 25 9.55 -14.90 -5.86
C GLN A 25 9.42 -14.15 -7.21
N ARG A 26 8.19 -13.82 -7.62
CA ARG A 26 7.88 -13.19 -8.91
C ARG A 26 7.68 -11.68 -8.84
N VAL A 27 7.71 -11.07 -7.65
CA VAL A 27 7.42 -9.64 -7.45
C VAL A 27 8.33 -8.73 -8.29
N ASN A 28 9.58 -9.15 -8.51
CA ASN A 28 10.55 -8.43 -9.34
C ASN A 28 10.75 -9.07 -10.73
N MET A 29 9.93 -10.05 -11.09
CA MET A 29 9.98 -10.69 -12.40
C MET A 29 8.98 -10.03 -13.34
N THR A 30 9.38 -9.90 -14.61
CA THR A 30 8.50 -9.39 -15.66
C THR A 30 7.33 -10.36 -15.89
N PRO A 31 6.08 -9.87 -15.88
CA PRO A 31 4.90 -10.69 -16.22
C PRO A 31 4.96 -11.26 -17.64
N THR A 32 4.19 -12.32 -17.88
CA THR A 32 4.05 -12.90 -19.23
C THR A 32 3.37 -11.94 -20.20
N MET A 33 3.62 -12.13 -21.49
CA MET A 33 2.95 -11.34 -22.53
C MET A 33 1.43 -11.51 -22.51
N GLU A 34 0.94 -12.71 -22.16
CA GLU A 34 -0.48 -12.99 -21.98
C GLU A 34 -1.09 -12.16 -20.85
N ALA A 35 -0.40 -12.03 -19.71
CA ALA A 35 -0.83 -11.14 -18.63
C ALA A 35 -0.93 -9.69 -19.10
N TYR A 36 0.07 -9.18 -19.84
CA TYR A 36 0.00 -7.83 -20.41
C TYR A 36 -1.12 -7.63 -21.43
N GLN A 37 -1.48 -8.66 -22.20
CA GLN A 37 -2.59 -8.58 -23.15
C GLN A 37 -3.93 -8.54 -22.41
N SER A 38 -4.15 -9.44 -21.46
CA SER A 38 -5.35 -9.46 -20.61
C SER A 38 -5.50 -8.17 -19.77
N ALA A 39 -4.40 -7.57 -19.34
CA ALA A 39 -4.41 -6.35 -18.56
C ALA A 39 -5.03 -5.15 -19.30
N LYS A 40 -4.94 -5.12 -20.64
CA LYS A 40 -5.46 -4.01 -21.45
C LYS A 40 -6.97 -3.82 -21.31
N ASP A 41 -7.70 -4.88 -20.98
CA ASP A 41 -9.16 -4.86 -20.82
C ASP A 41 -9.59 -4.27 -19.47
N HIS A 42 -8.65 -4.12 -18.51
CA HIS A 42 -8.92 -3.64 -17.15
C HIS A 42 -8.00 -2.46 -16.80
N LYS A 43 -8.15 -1.36 -17.55
CA LYS A 43 -7.43 -0.11 -17.31
C LYS A 43 -8.22 0.86 -16.46
N ILE A 44 -7.50 1.63 -15.65
CA ILE A 44 -8.06 2.82 -15.02
C ILE A 44 -8.11 3.92 -16.08
N LEU A 45 -9.31 4.43 -16.35
CA LEU A 45 -9.51 5.53 -17.28
C LEU A 45 -9.27 6.88 -16.61
N ASP A 46 -9.84 7.06 -15.41
CA ASP A 46 -9.74 8.28 -14.63
C ASP A 46 -9.47 7.97 -13.16
N TRP A 47 -8.73 8.86 -12.51
CA TRP A 47 -8.48 8.83 -11.07
C TRP A 47 -8.41 10.24 -10.53
N LEU A 48 -8.71 10.39 -9.25
CA LEU A 48 -8.70 11.66 -8.55
C LEU A 48 -7.87 11.54 -7.27
N ARG A 49 -7.16 12.62 -6.94
CA ARG A 49 -6.51 12.75 -5.65
C ARG A 49 -7.49 13.37 -4.66
N LEU A 50 -7.72 12.68 -3.55
CA LEU A 50 -8.48 13.23 -2.43
C LEU A 50 -7.56 14.07 -1.53
N SER A 51 -8.07 15.19 -1.03
CA SER A 51 -7.38 15.93 0.03
C SER A 51 -7.47 15.16 1.34
N ILE A 52 -6.52 15.37 2.25
CA ILE A 52 -6.55 14.78 3.60
C ILE A 52 -7.56 15.58 4.45
N ASN A 53 -8.83 15.39 4.14
CA ASN A 53 -9.97 16.02 4.79
C ASN A 53 -11.04 14.96 5.08
N LEU A 54 -11.41 14.82 6.35
CA LEU A 54 -12.33 13.76 6.79
C LEU A 54 -13.71 13.85 6.13
N ASN A 55 -14.21 15.06 5.85
CA ASN A 55 -15.51 15.24 5.21
C ASN A 55 -15.46 14.83 3.73
N GLU A 56 -14.38 15.18 3.02
CA GLU A 56 -14.18 14.75 1.63
C GLU A 56 -14.06 13.23 1.54
N MET A 57 -13.26 12.61 2.43
CA MET A 57 -13.09 11.16 2.48
C MET A 57 -14.42 10.45 2.76
N LYS A 58 -15.20 10.91 3.74
CA LYS A 58 -16.54 10.35 4.04
C LYS A 58 -17.50 10.52 2.87
N SER A 59 -17.50 11.69 2.23
CA SER A 59 -18.35 11.96 1.06
C SER A 59 -18.00 11.07 -0.13
N CYS A 60 -16.72 10.86 -0.39
CA CYS A 60 -16.24 9.97 -1.45
C CYS A 60 -16.76 8.53 -1.26
N LEU A 61 -16.66 8.00 -0.03
CA LEU A 61 -17.21 6.68 0.30
C LEU A 61 -18.73 6.63 0.22
N ALA A 62 -19.41 7.67 0.70
CA ALA A 62 -20.88 7.75 0.66
C ALA A 62 -21.43 7.75 -0.78
N GLN A 63 -20.64 8.28 -1.74
CA GLN A 63 -20.94 8.25 -3.17
C GLN A 63 -20.61 6.90 -3.82
N GLY A 64 -20.06 5.93 -3.08
CA GLY A 64 -19.72 4.60 -3.58
C GLY A 64 -18.34 4.48 -4.22
N TYR A 65 -17.46 5.48 -4.03
CA TYR A 65 -16.10 5.46 -4.57
C TYR A 65 -15.09 5.06 -3.48
N PRO A 66 -14.60 3.81 -3.46
CA PRO A 66 -13.47 3.45 -2.60
C PRO A 66 -12.20 4.17 -3.03
N PHE A 67 -11.29 4.42 -2.10
CA PHE A 67 -10.01 5.06 -2.37
C PHE A 67 -8.86 4.37 -1.63
N THR A 68 -7.64 4.58 -2.11
CA THR A 68 -6.41 4.07 -1.49
C THR A 68 -5.69 5.18 -0.73
N PHE A 69 -5.02 4.83 0.36
CA PHE A 69 -4.22 5.75 1.16
C PHE A 69 -3.04 5.03 1.80
N GLY A 70 -2.02 5.78 2.20
CA GLY A 70 -0.93 5.27 3.02
C GLY A 70 -1.14 5.71 4.47
N ALA A 71 -0.88 4.80 5.41
CA ALA A 71 -0.86 5.10 6.84
C ALA A 71 0.44 4.60 7.45
N GLU A 72 0.94 5.32 8.46
CA GLU A 72 2.02 4.84 9.30
C GLU A 72 1.45 3.81 10.28
N LEU A 73 2.07 2.63 10.34
CA LEU A 73 1.66 1.56 11.24
C LEU A 73 2.60 1.51 12.44
N PHE A 74 2.04 1.28 13.61
CA PHE A 74 2.75 1.15 14.88
C PHE A 74 2.47 -0.22 15.50
N ASP A 75 3.26 -0.64 16.49
CA ASP A 75 3.13 -1.96 17.13
C ASP A 75 1.73 -2.17 17.73
N SER A 76 1.13 -1.10 18.24
CA SER A 76 -0.25 -1.04 18.74
C SER A 76 -1.32 -1.37 17.69
N PHE A 77 -1.04 -1.24 16.39
CA PHE A 77 -2.00 -1.52 15.32
C PHE A 77 -2.53 -2.96 15.38
N GLY A 78 -1.68 -3.93 15.74
CA GLY A 78 -2.05 -5.34 15.83
C GLY A 78 -3.12 -5.65 16.88
N GLN A 79 -3.36 -4.76 17.84
CA GLN A 79 -4.40 -4.93 18.86
C GLN A 79 -5.82 -4.96 18.24
N ALA A 80 -5.98 -4.32 17.07
CA ALA A 80 -7.24 -4.31 16.33
C ALA A 80 -7.72 -5.71 15.92
N ILE A 81 -6.82 -6.71 15.83
CA ILE A 81 -7.16 -8.10 15.50
C ILE A 81 -8.21 -8.66 16.47
N ARG A 82 -8.18 -8.23 17.74
CA ARG A 82 -9.10 -8.73 18.78
C ARG A 82 -10.33 -7.84 18.98
N SER A 83 -10.17 -6.52 18.86
CA SER A 83 -11.19 -5.53 19.20
C SER A 83 -11.98 -5.00 17.99
N GLY A 84 -11.44 -5.13 16.78
CA GLY A 84 -11.95 -4.46 15.58
C GLY A 84 -11.70 -2.95 15.53
N VAL A 85 -11.09 -2.36 16.57
CA VAL A 85 -10.79 -0.93 16.66
C VAL A 85 -9.28 -0.75 16.69
N VAL A 86 -8.75 0.03 15.75
CA VAL A 86 -7.33 0.40 15.70
C VAL A 86 -7.07 1.46 16.78
N PRO A 87 -6.23 1.17 17.80
CA PRO A 87 -5.86 2.17 18.78
C PRO A 87 -4.92 3.23 18.18
N MET A 88 -4.94 4.43 18.75
CA MET A 88 -3.89 5.40 18.48
C MET A 88 -2.56 4.92 19.09
N PRO A 89 -1.42 5.18 18.44
CA PRO A 89 -0.11 4.85 18.99
C PRO A 89 0.15 5.57 20.33
N SER A 90 0.90 4.90 21.21
CA SER A 90 1.36 5.47 22.46
C SER A 90 2.36 6.61 22.22
N ALA A 91 2.56 7.47 23.23
CA ALA A 91 3.58 8.51 23.17
C ALA A 91 5.00 7.96 22.92
N ALA A 92 5.29 6.74 23.40
CA ALA A 92 6.56 6.07 23.17
C ALA A 92 6.73 5.60 21.71
N GLU A 93 5.66 5.11 21.07
CA GLU A 93 5.68 4.72 19.65
C GLU A 93 5.75 5.94 18.72
N LEU A 94 5.23 7.08 19.17
CA LEU A 94 5.31 8.34 18.43
C LEU A 94 6.69 9.00 18.54
N ASP A 95 7.53 8.61 19.51
CA ASP A 95 8.88 9.15 19.68
C ASP A 95 9.77 8.78 18.48
N PRO A 96 10.19 9.76 17.65
CA PRO A 96 11.04 9.51 16.50
C PRO A 96 12.39 8.88 16.87
N SER A 97 12.87 9.07 18.09
CA SER A 97 14.16 8.54 18.56
C SER A 97 14.17 7.01 18.73
N GLN A 98 12.98 6.45 19.00
CA GLN A 98 12.73 5.03 19.23
C GLN A 98 12.30 4.30 17.94
N ARG A 99 12.11 5.01 16.83
CA ARG A 99 11.72 4.41 15.55
C ARG A 99 12.78 3.41 15.07
N TRP A 100 12.31 2.29 14.53
CA TRP A 100 13.14 1.29 13.86
C TRP A 100 13.96 1.94 12.73
N ASP A 101 15.28 1.99 12.91
CA ASP A 101 16.24 2.50 11.93
C ASP A 101 17.09 1.34 11.38
N PRO A 102 16.85 0.88 10.15
CA PRO A 102 17.60 -0.23 9.56
C PRO A 102 19.10 0.08 9.40
N SER A 103 19.52 1.34 9.43
CA SER A 103 20.94 1.73 9.36
C SER A 103 21.72 1.52 10.66
N ARG A 104 21.03 1.39 11.81
CA ARG A 104 21.66 1.10 13.12
C ARG A 104 22.13 -0.36 13.23
N GLN A 105 21.42 -1.32 12.64
CA GLN A 105 21.80 -2.74 12.71
C GLN A 105 22.96 -3.12 11.78
N MET A 106 23.09 -2.47 10.63
CA MET A 106 24.18 -2.75 9.68
C MET A 106 25.58 -2.42 10.21
N LYS A 107 25.70 -1.61 11.27
CA LYS A 107 26.99 -1.31 11.92
C LYS A 107 27.44 -2.38 12.93
N GLN A 108 26.54 -3.23 13.42
CA GLN A 108 26.90 -4.30 14.37
C GLN A 108 27.40 -5.57 13.70
N HIS A 109 27.04 -5.84 12.44
CA HIS A 109 27.49 -7.03 11.70
C HIS A 109 28.76 -6.83 10.86
N ARG A 110 29.37 -5.63 10.89
CA ARG A 110 30.67 -5.37 10.23
C ARG A 110 31.87 -5.40 11.19
N TYR A 111 31.63 -5.70 12.47
CA TYR A 111 32.64 -5.84 13.52
C TYR A 111 32.46 -7.17 14.26
N SER A 112 32.38 -8.28 13.52
CA SER A 112 32.53 -9.64 14.04
C SER A 112 33.20 -10.50 12.97
#